data_AF-A0A920D3D3-F1
#
_entry.id   AF-A0A920D3D3-F1
#
_cell.length_a   1.000
_cell.length_b   1.000
_cell.length_c   1.000
_cell.angle_alpha   90.00
_cell.angle_beta   90.00
_cell.angle_gamma   90.00
#
_symmetry.space_group_name_H-M   'P 1'
#
loop_
_entity.id
_entity.type
_entity.pdbx_description
1 polymer ?
#
loop_
_entity_poly.entity_id
_entity_poly.type
_entity_poly.pdbx_seq_one_letter_code
_entity_poly.pdbx_strand_id
1 'polypeptide(L)'
;MKLKGFYRLLNYEFSLMLRAVLLLSLGAILSPLMFLNVAMKDYTMYSVHERFEDLYVSSGCVIVFLIYFASLCAFFVKTFYAGYWGSKSIYTFLTLPVKREVVYFSKLSAFAIGVMVLLAAQLISVWLGYEMVAAKVGEWEGGKFVMANGLFLAFIRSAFLRMVLPLNINGFLSSVSILLTMITGFYYGVLCERSKRYWGFIFIVAAVVLLINVISYRMTPPAYYVVYKNLYLTSGMLFLLSGFFMWHSIRLIKRGAIA
;
A
#
# COMPACT_ATOMS: atom_id res chain seq x y z
N MET A 1 5.96 -30.41 1.15
CA MET A 1 5.67 -29.35 0.16
C MET A 1 6.95 -29.09 -0.63
N LYS A 2 7.02 -29.34 -1.94
CA LYS A 2 8.25 -29.04 -2.70
C LYS A 2 8.35 -27.52 -2.89
N LEU A 3 9.07 -26.82 -2.00
CA LEU A 3 9.29 -25.36 -2.03
C LEU A 3 9.65 -24.82 -3.43
N LYS A 4 10.37 -25.63 -4.22
CA LYS A 4 10.77 -25.30 -5.59
C LYS A 4 9.58 -24.94 -6.52
N GLY A 5 8.42 -25.60 -6.33
CA GLY A 5 7.23 -25.33 -7.14
C GLY A 5 6.59 -23.98 -6.83
N PHE A 6 6.50 -23.62 -5.55
CA PHE A 6 5.99 -22.31 -5.13
C PHE A 6 6.91 -21.18 -5.61
N TYR A 7 8.22 -21.30 -5.40
CA TYR A 7 9.18 -20.28 -5.79
C TYR A 7 9.16 -20.01 -7.31
N ARG A 8 9.09 -21.08 -8.13
CA ARG A 8 9.01 -20.94 -9.59
C ARG A 8 7.74 -20.20 -10.02
N LEU A 9 6.60 -20.51 -9.41
CA LEU A 9 5.33 -19.83 -9.68
C LEU A 9 5.36 -18.38 -9.22
N LEU A 10 5.87 -18.12 -8.02
CA LEU A 10 6.01 -16.76 -7.49
C LEU A 10 6.89 -15.91 -8.42
N ASN A 11 8.03 -16.44 -8.84
CA ASN A 11 8.93 -15.74 -9.76
C ASN A 11 8.27 -15.46 -11.10
N TYR A 12 7.52 -16.43 -11.65
CA TYR A 12 6.74 -16.22 -12.87
C TYR A 12 5.71 -15.10 -12.70
N GLU A 13 4.83 -15.20 -11.69
CA GLU A 13 3.77 -14.20 -11.43
C GLU A 13 4.37 -12.81 -11.17
N PHE A 14 5.45 -12.73 -10.39
CA PHE A 14 6.12 -11.46 -10.12
C PHE A 14 6.81 -10.91 -11.37
N SER A 15 7.44 -11.74 -12.20
CA SER A 15 8.08 -11.29 -13.45
C SER A 15 7.10 -10.65 -14.44
N LEU A 16 5.84 -11.11 -14.46
CA LEU A 16 4.77 -10.49 -15.25
C LEU A 16 4.44 -9.07 -14.77
N MET A 17 4.61 -8.82 -13.48
CA MET A 17 4.34 -7.53 -12.85
C MET A 17 5.57 -6.63 -12.71
N LEU A 18 6.78 -7.20 -12.79
CA LEU A 18 8.03 -6.54 -12.44
C LEU A 18 8.21 -5.19 -13.15
N ARG A 19 8.02 -5.16 -14.47
CA ARG A 19 8.18 -3.92 -15.25
C ARG A 19 7.23 -2.82 -14.79
N ALA A 20 5.97 -3.16 -14.55
CA ALA A 20 4.98 -2.20 -14.07
C ALA A 20 5.30 -1.75 -12.64
N VAL A 21 5.65 -2.67 -11.74
CA VAL A 21 6.05 -2.34 -10.37
C VAL A 21 7.25 -1.39 -10.36
N LEU A 22 8.28 -1.65 -11.18
CA LEU A 22 9.45 -0.79 -11.28
C LEU A 22 9.10 0.61 -11.82
N LEU A 23 8.29 0.70 -12.88
CA LEU A 23 7.86 1.98 -13.44
C LEU A 23 7.03 2.80 -12.43
N LEU A 24 6.07 2.15 -11.75
CA LEU A 24 5.27 2.82 -10.73
C LEU A 24 6.12 3.24 -9.53
N SER A 25 7.11 2.43 -9.13
CA SER A 25 8.02 2.75 -8.03
C SER A 25 8.95 3.91 -8.38
N LEU A 26 9.48 3.94 -9.61
CA LEU A 26 10.29 5.04 -10.10
C LEU A 26 9.46 6.33 -10.16
N GLY A 27 8.22 6.24 -10.66
CA GLY A 27 7.27 7.34 -10.62
C GLY A 27 6.98 7.83 -9.20
N ALA A 28 6.74 6.91 -8.25
CA ALA A 28 6.51 7.23 -6.84
C ALA A 28 7.73 7.84 -6.14
N ILE A 29 8.95 7.63 -6.64
CA ILE A 29 10.15 8.32 -6.16
C ILE A 29 10.24 9.72 -6.75
N LEU A 30 10.16 9.85 -8.08
CA LEU A 30 10.44 11.10 -8.78
C LEU A 30 9.34 12.15 -8.61
N SER A 31 8.07 11.73 -8.67
CA SER A 31 6.97 12.70 -8.69
C SER A 31 6.82 13.48 -7.39
N PRO A 32 6.94 12.91 -6.16
CA PRO A 32 6.90 13.74 -4.95
C PRO A 32 8.06 14.73 -4.90
N LEU A 33 9.24 14.37 -5.39
CA LEU A 33 10.39 15.28 -5.48
C LEU A 33 10.11 16.45 -6.41
N MET A 34 9.49 16.21 -7.58
CA MET A 34 9.09 17.29 -8.48
C MET A 34 8.05 18.21 -7.85
N PHE A 35 7.03 17.65 -7.20
CA PHE A 35 5.97 18.43 -6.55
C PHE A 35 6.52 19.27 -5.38
N LEU A 36 7.39 18.70 -4.54
CA LEU A 36 8.09 19.42 -3.49
C LEU A 36 8.95 20.56 -4.05
N ASN A 37 9.70 20.31 -5.13
CA ASN A 37 10.54 21.34 -5.74
C ASN A 37 9.72 22.52 -6.29
N VAL A 38 8.56 22.22 -6.91
CA VAL A 38 7.61 23.24 -7.36
C VAL A 38 7.02 24.01 -6.19
N ALA A 39 6.57 23.34 -5.14
CA ALA A 39 6.01 23.99 -3.95
C ALA A 39 7.04 24.90 -3.25
N MET A 40 8.31 24.52 -3.25
CA MET A 40 9.41 25.32 -2.72
C MET A 40 9.86 26.47 -3.63
N LYS A 41 9.27 26.68 -4.81
CA LYS A 41 9.69 27.76 -5.72
C LYS A 41 9.29 29.14 -5.20
N ASP A 42 8.18 29.22 -4.49
CA ASP A 42 7.62 30.47 -3.97
C ASP A 42 8.11 30.79 -2.54
N TYR A 43 8.88 29.88 -1.93
CA TYR A 43 9.49 30.12 -0.62
C TYR A 43 10.66 31.10 -0.77
N THR A 44 10.56 32.22 -0.07
CA THR A 44 11.60 33.23 0.04
C THR A 44 12.14 33.27 1.47
N MET A 45 13.30 33.90 1.67
CA MET A 45 13.92 34.12 2.98
C MET A 45 12.96 34.69 4.04
N TYR A 46 11.97 35.48 3.63
CA TYR A 46 11.00 36.13 4.54
C TYR A 46 9.72 35.32 4.75
N SER A 47 9.57 34.18 4.08
CA SER A 47 8.41 33.30 4.24
C SER A 47 8.52 32.49 5.54
N VAL A 48 7.40 32.30 6.24
CA VAL A 48 7.37 31.40 7.40
C VAL A 48 7.65 29.98 6.89
N HIS A 49 8.77 29.41 7.31
CA HIS A 49 9.17 28.08 6.86
C HIS A 49 8.23 27.05 7.49
N GLU A 50 7.35 26.49 6.67
CA GLU A 50 6.47 25.40 7.08
C GLU A 50 7.30 24.16 7.44
N ARG A 51 6.73 23.32 8.30
CA ARG A 51 7.36 22.06 8.68
C ARG A 51 7.36 21.12 7.48
N PHE A 52 8.36 20.24 7.42
CA PHE A 52 8.47 19.28 6.31
C PHE A 52 7.17 18.47 6.13
N GLU A 53 6.59 17.99 7.22
CA GLU A 53 5.35 17.19 7.16
C GLU A 53 4.17 17.95 6.55
N ASP A 54 4.07 19.25 6.80
CA ASP A 54 2.97 20.09 6.33
C ASP A 54 3.20 20.43 4.86
N LEU A 55 4.44 20.80 4.50
CA LEU A 55 4.88 21.01 3.11
C LEU A 55 4.67 19.76 2.25
N TYR A 56 5.00 18.58 2.78
CA TYR A 56 4.84 17.31 2.07
C TYR A 56 3.38 17.00 1.74
N VAL A 57 2.48 17.30 2.68
CA VAL A 57 1.04 17.09 2.50
C VAL A 57 0.44 18.15 1.57
N SER A 58 0.77 19.43 1.77
CA SER A 58 0.26 20.55 0.98
C SER A 58 0.74 20.49 -0.47
N SER A 59 1.95 19.97 -0.71
CA SER A 59 2.51 19.70 -2.05
C SER A 59 1.77 18.57 -2.79
N GLY A 60 0.78 17.91 -2.20
CA GLY A 60 0.01 16.86 -2.86
C GLY A 60 0.72 15.51 -3.00
N CYS A 61 1.89 15.32 -2.36
CA CYS A 61 2.66 14.07 -2.44
C CYS A 61 1.87 12.84 -1.97
N VAL A 62 0.97 13.02 -1.00
CA VAL A 62 0.07 11.96 -0.52
C VAL A 62 -0.91 11.51 -1.61
N ILE A 63 -1.49 12.45 -2.35
CA ILE A 63 -2.45 12.16 -3.42
C ILE A 63 -1.75 11.41 -4.55
N VAL A 64 -0.55 11.87 -4.91
CA VAL A 64 0.29 11.23 -5.94
C VAL A 64 0.60 9.78 -5.57
N PHE A 65 0.97 9.49 -4.32
CA PHE A 65 1.15 8.13 -3.83
C PHE A 65 -0.12 7.27 -3.99
N LEU A 66 -1.28 7.80 -3.62
CA LEU A 66 -2.56 7.09 -3.74
C LEU A 66 -2.88 6.75 -5.21
N ILE A 67 -2.53 7.63 -6.16
CA ILE A 67 -2.69 7.37 -7.60
C ILE A 67 -1.81 6.20 -8.05
N TYR A 68 -0.54 6.15 -7.62
CA TYR A 68 0.34 5.02 -7.94
C TYR A 68 -0.12 3.72 -7.29
N PHE A 69 -0.61 3.79 -6.04
CA PHE A 69 -1.17 2.64 -5.35
C PHE A 69 -2.42 2.10 -6.09
N ALA A 70 -3.35 2.97 -6.47
CA ALA A 70 -4.52 2.60 -7.27
C ALA A 70 -4.12 2.02 -8.63
N SER A 71 -3.10 2.58 -9.28
CA SER A 71 -2.55 2.09 -10.55
C SER A 71 -1.96 0.68 -10.41
N LEU A 72 -1.27 0.40 -9.31
CA LEU A 72 -0.76 -0.94 -9.00
C LEU A 72 -1.90 -1.94 -8.81
N CYS A 73 -2.96 -1.56 -8.07
CA CYS A 73 -4.16 -2.37 -7.90
C CYS A 73 -4.84 -2.66 -9.25
N ALA A 74 -5.03 -1.65 -10.11
CA ALA A 74 -5.61 -1.81 -11.43
C ALA A 74 -4.76 -2.72 -12.33
N PHE A 75 -3.43 -2.56 -12.29
CA PHE A 75 -2.51 -3.42 -13.03
C PHE A 75 -2.57 -4.88 -12.55
N PHE A 76 -2.67 -5.09 -11.24
CA PHE A 76 -2.85 -6.42 -10.66
C PHE A 76 -4.16 -7.08 -11.12
N VAL A 77 -5.27 -6.34 -11.15
CA VAL A 77 -6.54 -6.83 -11.72
C VAL A 77 -6.30 -7.23 -13.18
N LYS A 78 -5.70 -6.34 -13.98
CA LYS A 78 -5.40 -6.62 -15.39
C LYS A 78 -4.59 -7.90 -15.58
N THR A 79 -3.50 -8.11 -14.83
CA THR A 79 -2.68 -9.33 -14.92
C THR A 79 -3.45 -10.56 -14.47
N PHE A 80 -4.26 -10.44 -13.42
CA PHE A 80 -5.14 -11.51 -12.98
C PHE A 80 -6.09 -11.93 -14.11
N TYR A 81 -6.81 -10.98 -14.73
CA TYR A 81 -7.78 -11.21 -15.80
C TYR A 81 -7.14 -11.72 -17.10
N ALA A 82 -5.95 -11.24 -17.45
CA ALA A 82 -5.21 -11.70 -18.63
C ALA A 82 -4.93 -13.22 -18.57
N GLY A 83 -4.71 -13.76 -17.37
CA GLY A 83 -4.58 -15.19 -17.16
C GLY A 83 -5.82 -15.98 -17.61
N TYR A 84 -7.03 -15.41 -17.45
CA TYR A 84 -8.31 -16.07 -17.76
C TYR A 84 -8.76 -15.90 -19.21
N TRP A 85 -8.47 -14.78 -19.84
CA TRP A 85 -8.91 -14.52 -21.22
C TRP A 85 -7.96 -15.06 -22.29
N GLY A 86 -6.70 -15.41 -21.95
CA GLY A 86 -5.79 -16.09 -22.87
C GLY A 86 -6.18 -17.55 -23.11
N SER A 87 -6.42 -17.94 -24.37
CA SER A 87 -7.20 -19.12 -24.77
C SER A 87 -6.69 -20.51 -24.32
N LYS A 88 -5.59 -20.62 -23.58
CA LYS A 88 -5.06 -21.90 -23.05
C LYS A 88 -4.39 -21.84 -21.66
N SER A 89 -4.29 -20.68 -20.99
CA SER A 89 -3.39 -20.57 -19.82
C SER A 89 -3.92 -21.23 -18.54
N ILE A 90 -5.23 -21.13 -18.26
CA ILE A 90 -5.80 -21.64 -16.99
C ILE A 90 -5.92 -23.15 -16.96
N TYR A 91 -6.35 -23.75 -18.07
CA TYR A 91 -6.33 -25.20 -18.19
C TYR A 91 -4.90 -25.73 -18.04
N THR A 92 -3.89 -24.99 -18.53
CA THR A 92 -2.48 -25.33 -18.32
C THR A 92 -2.07 -25.24 -16.83
N PHE A 93 -2.49 -24.20 -16.09
CA PHE A 93 -2.25 -24.13 -14.64
C PHE A 93 -2.99 -25.20 -13.84
N LEU A 94 -4.17 -25.65 -14.31
CA LEU A 94 -4.92 -26.76 -13.73
C LEU A 94 -4.30 -28.14 -14.05
N THR A 95 -3.53 -28.26 -15.14
CA THR A 95 -2.77 -29.48 -15.47
C THR A 95 -1.39 -29.56 -14.82
N LEU A 96 -0.88 -28.46 -14.25
CA LEU A 96 0.38 -28.51 -13.51
C LEU A 96 0.21 -29.42 -12.27
N PRO A 97 1.19 -30.28 -11.95
CA PRO A 97 1.16 -31.17 -10.79
C PRO A 97 1.43 -30.40 -9.48
N VAL A 98 0.71 -29.30 -9.28
CA VAL A 98 0.87 -28.38 -8.16
C VAL A 98 -0.50 -28.14 -7.53
N LYS A 99 -0.56 -28.16 -6.19
CA LYS A 99 -1.81 -27.90 -5.45
C LYS A 99 -2.33 -26.49 -5.80
N ARG A 100 -3.64 -26.36 -6.01
CA ARG A 100 -4.27 -25.06 -6.35
C ARG A 100 -4.05 -23.96 -5.31
N GLU A 101 -3.83 -24.35 -4.05
CA GLU A 101 -3.44 -23.42 -2.96
C GLU A 101 -2.12 -22.70 -3.24
N VAL A 102 -1.16 -23.37 -3.88
CA VAL A 102 0.15 -22.79 -4.18
C VAL A 102 0.02 -21.69 -5.23
N VAL A 103 -0.88 -21.86 -6.20
CA VAL A 103 -1.21 -20.83 -7.21
C VAL A 103 -1.89 -19.63 -6.57
N TYR A 104 -2.78 -19.87 -5.59
CA TYR A 104 -3.37 -18.81 -4.78
C TYR A 104 -2.29 -17.98 -4.07
N PHE A 105 -1.43 -18.67 -3.30
CA PHE A 105 -0.39 -18.01 -2.52
C PHE A 105 0.63 -17.32 -3.40
N SER A 106 1.00 -17.88 -4.57
CA SER A 106 1.97 -17.24 -5.46
C SER A 106 1.46 -15.91 -5.99
N LYS A 107 0.19 -15.83 -6.40
CA LYS A 107 -0.43 -14.58 -6.89
C LYS A 107 -0.59 -13.55 -5.78
N LEU A 108 -1.08 -13.99 -4.61
CA LEU A 108 -1.23 -13.12 -3.45
C LEU A 108 0.12 -12.56 -2.98
N SER A 109 1.14 -13.41 -2.91
CA SER A 109 2.50 -12.99 -2.53
C SER A 109 3.13 -12.07 -3.58
N ALA A 110 2.94 -12.31 -4.88
CA ALA A 110 3.42 -11.41 -5.92
C ALA A 110 2.80 -10.00 -5.78
N PHE A 111 1.49 -9.93 -5.50
CA PHE A 111 0.81 -8.66 -5.24
C PHE A 111 1.35 -7.99 -3.97
N ALA A 112 1.50 -8.74 -2.87
CA ALA A 112 2.03 -8.23 -1.62
C ALA A 112 3.45 -7.68 -1.78
N ILE A 113 4.33 -8.37 -2.51
CA ILE A 113 5.68 -7.89 -2.83
C ILE A 113 5.60 -6.58 -3.63
N GLY A 114 4.74 -6.50 -4.64
CA GLY A 114 4.54 -5.27 -5.42
C GLY A 114 4.13 -4.08 -4.55
N VAL A 115 3.19 -4.29 -3.62
CA VAL A 115 2.77 -3.26 -2.67
C VAL A 115 3.91 -2.86 -1.72
N MET A 116 4.67 -3.82 -1.20
CA MET A 116 5.83 -3.56 -0.33
C MET A 116 6.93 -2.78 -1.05
N VAL A 117 7.21 -3.10 -2.32
CA VAL A 117 8.19 -2.36 -3.14
C VAL A 117 7.72 -0.92 -3.35
N LEU A 118 6.44 -0.71 -3.63
CA LEU A 118 5.88 0.64 -3.78
C LEU A 118 5.95 1.45 -2.46
N LEU A 119 5.68 0.81 -1.31
CA LEU A 119 5.85 1.44 0.00
C LEU A 119 7.31 1.79 0.30
N ALA A 120 8.25 0.91 -0.04
CA ALA A 120 9.67 1.18 0.09
C ALA A 120 10.11 2.35 -0.80
N ALA A 121 9.63 2.40 -2.05
CA ALA A 121 9.86 3.51 -2.96
C ALA A 121 9.34 4.84 -2.40
N GLN A 122 8.15 4.81 -1.78
CA GLN A 122 7.58 5.97 -1.10
C GLN A 122 8.46 6.44 0.08
N LEU A 123 8.99 5.54 0.88
CA LEU A 123 9.90 5.89 1.99
C LEU A 123 11.22 6.50 1.49
N ILE A 124 11.76 5.97 0.39
CA ILE A 124 12.94 6.55 -0.27
C ILE A 124 12.61 7.96 -0.77
N SER A 125 11.44 8.16 -1.38
CA SER A 125 10.99 9.48 -1.84
C SER A 125 10.88 10.50 -0.70
N VAL A 126 10.31 10.09 0.45
CA VAL A 126 10.21 10.93 1.64
C VAL A 126 11.60 11.31 2.16
N TRP A 127 12.52 10.35 2.24
CA TRP A 127 13.88 10.60 2.69
C TRP A 127 14.63 11.57 1.76
N LEU A 128 14.62 11.31 0.45
CA LEU A 128 15.24 12.19 -0.55
C LEU A 128 14.59 13.57 -0.59
N GLY A 129 13.26 13.63 -0.43
CA GLY A 129 12.51 14.88 -0.41
C GLY A 129 12.87 15.73 0.79
N TYR A 130 13.06 15.12 1.95
CA TYR A 130 13.54 15.82 3.14
C TYR A 130 14.95 16.39 2.94
N GLU A 131 15.90 15.59 2.45
CA GLU A 131 17.27 16.04 2.17
C GLU A 131 17.30 17.21 1.18
N MET A 132 16.49 17.13 0.11
CA MET A 132 16.37 18.21 -0.88
C MET A 132 15.84 19.51 -0.26
N VAL A 133 14.80 19.43 0.58
CA VAL A 133 14.23 20.59 1.27
C VAL A 133 15.23 21.17 2.27
N ALA A 134 15.87 20.32 3.07
CA ALA A 134 16.85 20.72 4.08
C ALA A 134 18.07 21.40 3.44
N ALA A 135 18.58 20.86 2.32
CA ALA A 135 19.68 21.46 1.57
C ALA A 135 19.31 22.86 1.05
N LYS A 136 18.14 23.00 0.44
CA LYS A 136 17.68 24.28 -0.12
C LYS A 136 17.47 25.36 0.96
N VAL A 137 16.95 24.98 2.12
CA VAL A 137 16.82 25.88 3.28
C VAL A 137 18.19 26.27 3.83
N GLY A 138 19.13 25.32 3.89
CA GLY A 138 20.49 25.57 4.37
C GLY A 138 21.33 26.48 3.46
N GLU A 139 21.04 26.54 2.16
CA GLU A 139 21.69 27.49 1.25
C GLU A 139 21.29 28.95 1.52
N TRP A 140 20.17 29.19 2.20
CA TRP A 140 19.73 30.54 2.51
C TRP A 140 20.56 31.18 3.62
N GLU A 141 20.96 32.43 3.38
CA GLU A 141 21.70 33.28 4.31
C GLU A 141 23.01 32.67 4.86
N GLY A 142 23.68 31.85 4.02
CA GLY A 142 24.99 31.27 4.34
C GLY A 142 24.95 30.18 5.41
N GLY A 143 23.86 29.41 5.52
CA GLY A 143 23.76 28.29 6.47
C GLY A 143 23.17 28.65 7.82
N LYS A 144 22.60 29.85 7.98
CA LYS A 144 21.99 30.27 9.26
C LYS A 144 20.60 29.66 9.50
N PHE A 145 19.90 29.25 8.44
CA PHE A 145 18.60 28.63 8.56
C PHE A 145 18.75 27.10 8.64
N VAL A 146 18.29 26.53 9.76
CA VAL A 146 18.21 25.09 9.98
C VAL A 146 16.74 24.69 9.89
N MET A 147 16.47 23.58 9.18
CA MET A 147 15.14 23.00 9.09
C MET A 147 14.56 22.81 10.50
N ALA A 148 13.42 23.44 10.79
CA ALA A 148 12.89 23.55 12.15
C ALA A 148 12.59 22.18 12.80
N ASN A 149 12.40 21.12 12.00
CA ASN A 149 12.17 19.76 12.48
C ASN A 149 12.97 18.74 11.67
N GLY A 150 13.59 17.78 12.36
CA GLY A 150 14.20 16.61 11.75
C GLY A 150 13.17 15.64 11.15
N LEU A 151 13.60 14.84 10.17
CA LEU A 151 12.79 13.80 9.53
C LEU A 151 12.08 12.86 10.54
N PHE A 152 12.77 12.51 11.63
CA PHE A 152 12.20 11.70 12.71
C PHE A 152 10.93 12.30 13.31
N LEU A 153 10.92 13.63 13.51
CA LEU A 153 9.78 14.34 14.07
C LEU A 153 8.60 14.35 13.09
N ALA A 154 8.89 14.44 11.79
CA ALA A 154 7.88 14.35 10.74
C ALA A 154 7.17 12.98 10.76
N PHE A 155 7.91 11.88 11.00
CA PHE A 155 7.32 10.54 11.18
C PHE A 155 6.47 10.39 12.45
N ILE A 156 6.63 11.26 13.45
CA ILE A 156 5.81 11.25 14.68
C ILE A 156 4.57 12.13 14.54
N ARG A 157 4.66 13.26 13.83
CA ARG A 157 3.59 14.26 13.76
C ARG A 157 2.69 14.06 12.55
N SER A 158 3.27 13.78 11.38
CA SER A 158 2.50 13.58 10.16
C SER A 158 1.56 12.38 10.31
N ALA A 159 0.28 12.58 10.02
CA ALA A 159 -0.68 11.49 10.08
C ALA A 159 -0.42 10.44 8.98
N PHE A 160 -0.03 10.89 7.79
CA PHE A 160 0.33 10.02 6.67
C PHE A 160 1.62 9.24 6.94
N LEU A 161 2.72 9.92 7.33
CA LEU A 161 4.00 9.22 7.56
C LEU A 161 3.91 8.23 8.72
N ARG A 162 3.13 8.54 9.78
CA ARG A 162 2.81 7.58 10.85
C ARG A 162 2.05 6.35 10.36
N MET A 163 1.30 6.46 9.27
CA MET A 163 0.59 5.33 8.68
C MET A 163 1.53 4.45 7.86
N VAL A 164 2.42 5.07 7.08
CA VAL A 164 3.41 4.39 6.23
C VAL A 164 4.50 3.71 7.07
N LEU A 165 5.09 4.42 8.04
CA LEU A 165 6.12 3.91 8.94
C LEU A 165 5.78 4.26 10.40
N PRO A 166 4.90 3.49 11.05
CA PRO A 166 4.57 3.70 12.45
C PRO A 166 5.75 3.35 13.36
N LEU A 167 6.12 4.28 14.23
CA LEU A 167 7.18 4.07 15.24
C LEU A 167 6.64 3.44 16.54
N ASN A 168 5.32 3.45 16.74
CA ASN A 168 4.65 2.88 17.92
C ASN A 168 4.08 1.50 17.62
N ILE A 169 4.11 0.57 18.59
CA ILE A 169 3.57 -0.80 18.46
C ILE A 169 2.10 -0.79 18.02
N ASN A 170 1.28 0.11 18.57
CA ASN A 170 -0.16 0.21 18.24
C ASN A 170 -0.35 0.65 16.78
N GLY A 171 0.48 1.61 16.34
CA GLY A 171 0.49 2.08 14.96
C GLY A 171 0.97 1.00 14.01
N PHE A 172 1.99 0.23 14.41
CA PHE A 172 2.54 -0.89 13.65
C PHE A 172 1.50 -1.98 13.42
N LEU A 173 0.86 -2.46 14.49
CA LEU A 173 -0.18 -3.48 14.40
C LEU A 173 -1.36 -2.99 13.54
N SER A 174 -1.76 -1.73 13.69
CA SER A 174 -2.81 -1.12 12.87
C SER A 174 -2.41 -1.01 11.40
N SER A 175 -1.19 -0.55 11.08
CA SER A 175 -0.73 -0.42 9.69
C SER A 175 -0.61 -1.78 9.01
N VAL A 176 -0.08 -2.79 9.72
CA VAL A 176 0.03 -4.16 9.21
C VAL A 176 -1.36 -4.78 8.97
N SER A 177 -2.29 -4.61 9.90
CA SER A 177 -3.66 -5.13 9.73
C SER A 177 -4.41 -4.46 8.58
N ILE A 178 -4.27 -3.14 8.42
CA ILE A 178 -4.80 -2.39 7.25
C ILE A 178 -4.21 -2.97 5.96
N LEU A 179 -2.88 -3.09 5.89
CA LEU A 179 -2.17 -3.58 4.71
C LEU A 179 -2.62 -4.99 4.32
N LEU A 180 -2.62 -5.93 5.27
CA LEU A 180 -3.04 -7.31 5.01
C LEU A 180 -4.50 -7.41 4.59
N THR A 181 -5.40 -6.68 5.26
CA THR A 181 -6.82 -6.68 4.92
C THR A 181 -7.05 -6.10 3.54
N MET A 182 -6.30 -5.06 3.16
CA MET A 182 -6.38 -4.45 1.85
C MET A 182 -5.88 -5.41 0.75
N ILE A 183 -4.71 -6.03 0.95
CA ILE A 183 -4.13 -7.00 -0.01
C ILE A 183 -5.07 -8.21 -0.18
N THR A 184 -5.48 -8.82 0.93
CA THR A 184 -6.32 -10.03 0.90
C THR A 184 -7.75 -9.73 0.46
N GLY A 185 -8.34 -8.62 0.91
CA GLY A 185 -9.68 -8.19 0.52
C GLY A 185 -9.79 -7.82 -0.95
N PHE A 186 -8.77 -7.13 -1.49
CA PHE A 186 -8.72 -6.81 -2.92
C PHE A 186 -8.63 -8.08 -3.77
N TYR A 187 -7.72 -9.00 -3.41
CA TYR A 187 -7.61 -10.29 -4.08
C TYR A 187 -8.89 -11.13 -3.97
N TYR A 188 -9.52 -11.13 -2.79
CA TYR A 188 -10.78 -11.81 -2.54
C TYR A 188 -11.93 -11.25 -3.37
N GLY A 189 -12.00 -9.93 -3.55
CA GLY A 189 -13.00 -9.27 -4.39
C GLY A 189 -12.93 -9.73 -5.84
N VAL A 190 -11.72 -9.77 -6.40
CA VAL A 190 -11.48 -10.29 -7.76
C VAL A 190 -11.94 -11.75 -7.89
N LEU A 191 -11.69 -12.58 -6.87
CA LEU A 191 -12.16 -13.97 -6.87
C LEU A 191 -13.68 -14.12 -6.71
N CYS A 192 -14.32 -13.27 -5.91
CA CYS A 192 -15.77 -13.28 -5.71
C CYS A 192 -16.51 -12.89 -6.99
N GLU A 193 -16.03 -11.84 -7.68
CA GLU A 193 -16.54 -11.44 -8.99
C GLU A 193 -16.45 -12.60 -9.98
N ARG A 194 -15.26 -13.22 -10.09
CA ARG A 194 -15.04 -14.34 -11.00
C ARG A 194 -15.88 -15.57 -10.70
N SER A 195 -16.11 -15.88 -9.43
CA SER A 195 -16.93 -17.02 -9.04
C SER A 195 -18.45 -16.75 -9.10
N LYS A 196 -18.87 -15.55 -9.52
CA LYS A 196 -20.26 -15.06 -9.53
C LYS A 196 -20.95 -15.19 -8.16
N ARG A 197 -20.18 -15.25 -7.07
CA ARG A 197 -20.69 -15.40 -5.71
C ARG A 197 -20.71 -14.04 -5.02
N TYR A 198 -21.72 -13.26 -5.37
CA TYR A 198 -21.86 -11.89 -4.88
C TYR A 198 -22.08 -11.77 -3.37
N TRP A 199 -22.49 -12.85 -2.69
CA TRP A 199 -22.64 -12.84 -1.23
C TRP A 199 -21.33 -12.54 -0.49
N GLY A 200 -20.17 -12.88 -1.08
CA GLY A 200 -18.86 -12.55 -0.51
C GLY A 200 -18.60 -11.03 -0.41
N PHE A 201 -19.27 -10.20 -1.23
CA PHE A 201 -19.08 -8.75 -1.18
C PHE A 201 -19.56 -8.11 0.11
N ILE A 202 -20.47 -8.75 0.87
CA ILE A 202 -20.91 -8.24 2.17
C ILE A 202 -19.71 -8.07 3.12
N PHE A 203 -18.81 -9.05 3.15
CA PHE A 203 -17.61 -9.00 3.98
C PHE A 203 -16.58 -7.97 3.47
N ILE A 204 -16.54 -7.73 2.15
CA ILE A 204 -15.71 -6.69 1.55
C ILE A 204 -16.23 -5.31 1.96
N VAL A 205 -17.53 -5.07 1.85
CA VAL A 205 -18.15 -3.81 2.28
C VAL A 205 -17.90 -3.57 3.77
N ALA A 206 -18.06 -4.60 4.61
CA ALA A 206 -17.74 -4.51 6.03
C ALA A 206 -16.26 -4.15 6.28
N ALA A 207 -15.33 -4.76 5.55
CA ALA A 207 -13.91 -4.43 5.63
C ALA A 207 -13.61 -3.00 5.18
N VAL A 208 -14.24 -2.52 4.10
CA VAL A 208 -14.09 -1.15 3.60
C VAL A 208 -14.57 -0.14 4.63
N VAL A 209 -15.74 -0.36 5.25
CA VAL A 209 -16.26 0.51 6.31
C VAL A 209 -15.32 0.55 7.51
N LEU A 210 -14.78 -0.60 7.94
CA LEU A 210 -13.79 -0.65 9.02
C LEU A 210 -12.48 0.05 8.64
N LEU A 211 -11.99 -0.14 7.41
CA LEU A 211 -10.79 0.53 6.90
C LEU A 211 -10.97 2.05 6.90
N ILE A 212 -12.08 2.57 6.38
CA ILE A 212 -12.38 4.01 6.39
C ILE A 212 -12.38 4.53 7.82
N ASN A 213 -13.07 3.85 8.73
CA ASN A 213 -13.15 4.26 10.14
C ASN A 213 -11.77 4.31 10.83
N VAL A 214 -10.90 3.33 10.57
CA VAL A 214 -9.55 3.28 11.17
C VAL A 214 -8.62 4.31 10.51
N ILE A 215 -8.66 4.45 9.19
CA ILE A 215 -7.85 5.43 8.45
C ILE A 215 -8.26 6.84 8.87
N SER A 216 -9.54 7.19 8.89
CA SER A 216 -10.04 8.50 9.33
C SER A 216 -9.62 8.81 10.77
N TYR A 217 -9.73 7.84 11.68
CA TYR A 217 -9.26 8.01 13.06
C TYR A 217 -7.75 8.29 13.12
N ARG A 218 -6.94 7.59 12.31
CA ARG A 218 -5.48 7.79 12.29
C ARG A 218 -5.03 9.04 11.54
N MET A 219 -5.84 9.54 10.62
CA MET A 219 -5.60 10.77 9.86
C MET A 219 -6.01 12.03 10.63
N THR A 220 -6.88 11.90 11.63
CA THR A 220 -7.33 13.03 12.44
C THR A 220 -6.25 13.38 13.48
N PRO A 221 -5.84 14.65 13.60
CA PRO A 221 -4.92 15.07 14.66
C PRO A 221 -5.56 14.83 16.04
N PRO A 222 -4.77 14.60 17.10
CA PRO A 222 -5.31 14.40 18.44
C PRO A 222 -5.94 15.71 18.93
N ALA A 223 -7.22 15.93 18.63
CA ALA A 223 -8.00 16.94 19.31
C ALA A 223 -8.27 16.44 20.74
N TYR A 224 -8.16 17.34 21.72
CA TYR A 224 -8.24 17.06 23.16
C TYR A 224 -9.52 16.33 23.62
N TYR A 225 -10.52 16.15 22.74
CA TYR A 225 -11.83 15.56 23.03
C TYR A 225 -12.20 14.32 22.20
N VAL A 226 -11.26 13.70 21.48
CA VAL A 226 -11.58 12.48 20.71
C VAL A 226 -11.57 11.27 21.62
N VAL A 227 -12.73 10.59 21.70
CA VAL A 227 -12.92 9.30 22.36
C VAL A 227 -11.77 8.35 22.00
N TYR A 228 -11.04 7.89 23.01
CA TYR A 228 -9.96 6.92 22.84
C TYR A 228 -10.50 5.68 22.12
N LYS A 229 -10.12 5.49 20.85
CA LYS A 229 -10.44 4.24 20.13
C LYS A 229 -9.33 3.23 20.36
N ASN A 230 -9.72 2.07 20.88
CA ASN A 230 -8.81 0.95 21.07
C ASN A 230 -8.39 0.37 19.72
N LEU A 231 -7.21 0.78 19.23
CA LEU A 231 -6.64 0.32 17.96
C LEU A 231 -6.39 -1.19 17.93
N TYR A 232 -6.23 -1.85 19.08
CA TYR A 232 -6.04 -3.30 19.14
C TYR A 232 -7.29 -4.05 18.72
N LEU A 233 -8.46 -3.62 19.17
CA LEU A 233 -9.74 -4.25 18.84
C LEU A 233 -10.03 -4.14 17.34
N THR A 234 -9.86 -2.95 16.77
CA THR A 234 -10.04 -2.75 15.32
C THR A 234 -9.00 -3.51 14.50
N SER A 235 -7.75 -3.58 14.96
CA SER A 235 -6.71 -4.39 14.29
C SER A 235 -7.05 -5.88 14.34
N GLY A 236 -7.56 -6.38 15.47
CA GLY A 236 -8.02 -7.76 15.62
C GLY A 236 -9.15 -8.10 14.65
N MET A 237 -10.15 -7.23 14.52
CA MET A 237 -11.24 -7.40 13.54
C MET A 237 -10.72 -7.43 12.09
N LEU A 238 -9.78 -6.55 11.75
CA LEU A 238 -9.13 -6.53 10.44
C LEU A 238 -8.35 -7.83 10.17
N PHE A 239 -7.59 -8.35 11.14
CA PHE A 239 -6.90 -9.64 11.01
C PHE A 239 -7.88 -10.81 10.83
N LEU A 240 -9.00 -10.82 11.56
CA LEU A 240 -10.04 -11.84 11.41
C LEU A 240 -10.65 -11.80 10.00
N LEU A 241 -10.93 -10.62 9.47
CA LEU A 241 -11.42 -10.45 8.10
C LEU A 241 -10.38 -10.89 7.07
N SER A 242 -9.11 -10.52 7.25
CA SER A 242 -8.00 -10.99 6.39
C SER A 242 -7.90 -12.51 6.40
N GLY A 243 -7.99 -13.14 7.58
CA GLY A 243 -7.98 -14.60 7.72
C GLY A 243 -9.18 -15.26 7.04
N PHE A 244 -10.38 -14.68 7.20
CA PHE A 244 -11.59 -15.11 6.51
C PHE A 244 -11.47 -15.01 4.99
N PHE A 245 -10.95 -13.90 4.46
CA PHE A 245 -10.71 -13.71 3.03
C PHE A 245 -9.76 -14.78 2.48
N MET A 246 -8.67 -15.08 3.18
CA MET A 246 -7.74 -16.13 2.77
C MET A 246 -8.39 -17.51 2.78
N TRP A 247 -9.08 -17.87 3.87
CA TRP A 247 -9.74 -19.16 4.02
C TRP A 247 -10.82 -19.38 2.96
N HIS A 248 -11.71 -18.39 2.77
CA HIS A 248 -12.78 -18.49 1.80
C HIS A 248 -12.25 -18.51 0.36
N SER A 249 -11.21 -17.71 0.05
CA SER A 249 -10.55 -17.75 -1.25
C SER A 249 -10.01 -19.14 -1.60
N ILE A 250 -9.32 -19.78 -0.66
CA ILE A 250 -8.80 -21.14 -0.84
C ILE A 250 -9.95 -22.12 -1.09
N ARG A 251 -11.06 -21.99 -0.36
CA ARG A 251 -12.25 -22.84 -0.54
C ARG A 251 -12.89 -22.65 -1.93
N LEU A 252 -12.95 -21.42 -2.44
CA LEU A 252 -13.46 -21.12 -3.79
C LEU A 252 -12.62 -21.79 -4.88
N ILE A 253 -11.29 -21.66 -4.76
CA ILE A 253 -10.33 -22.24 -5.71
C ILE A 253 -10.37 -23.78 -5.69
N LYS A 254 -10.47 -24.39 -4.52
CA LYS A 254 -10.58 -25.85 -4.39
C LYS A 254 -11.83 -26.42 -5.07
N ARG A 255 -12.96 -25.72 -4.95
CA ARG A 255 -14.24 -26.15 -5.53
C ARG A 255 -14.32 -25.98 -7.05
N GLY A 256 -13.30 -25.43 -7.70
CA GLY A 256 -13.32 -25.19 -9.15
C GLY A 256 -14.39 -24.19 -9.56
N ALA A 257 -14.90 -23.36 -8.63
CA ALA A 257 -15.96 -22.39 -8.87
C ALA A 257 -15.47 -21.17 -9.68
N ILE A 258 -14.24 -21.21 -10.17
CA ILE A 258 -13.57 -20.15 -10.91
C ILE A 258 -13.27 -20.75 -12.28
N ALA A 259 -14.29 -20.77 -13.13
CA ALA A 259 -14.24 -21.20 -14.53
C ALA A 259 -14.80 -20.06 -15.39
#